data_AF-A0A936IUN0-F1
#
_entry.id   AF-A0A936IUN0-F1
#
_cell.length_a   1.000
_cell.length_b   1.000
_cell.length_c   1.000
_cell.angle_alpha   90.00
_cell.angle_beta   90.00
_cell.angle_gamma   90.00
#
_symmetry.space_group_name_H-M   'P 1'
#
loop_
_entity.id
_entity.type
_entity.pdbx_description
1 polymer ?
#
loop_
_entity_poly.entity_id
_entity_poly.type
_entity_poly.pdbx_seq_one_letter_code
_entity_poly.pdbx_strand_id
1 'polypeptide(L)'
;MRTHRFNSVLPLGIPGILLAVAVLWIGSATEANAPVQDRKALGMQVRAEIEGALRQADIDEADRCEIEAARAELAEMHRARREGLPVDPQRLRQASEKVQADLARVLPAAEWAKIRDDVDVLRKMHQAELERRKQARRDAFVEELGWPLGMLAYYASQGKEPPLR
;
A
#
# COMPACT_ATOMS: atom_id res chain seq x y z
N MET A 1 -5.73 29.36 -69.60
CA MET A 1 -6.61 29.39 -68.41
C MET A 1 -7.03 27.96 -68.09
N ARG A 2 -6.57 27.41 -66.95
CA ARG A 2 -7.39 26.94 -65.81
C ARG A 2 -8.70 26.24 -66.24
N THR A 3 -8.90 24.96 -65.92
CA THR A 3 -9.26 24.55 -64.56
C THR A 3 -8.98 23.05 -64.32
N HIS A 4 -8.21 22.74 -63.28
CA HIS A 4 -8.20 21.41 -62.67
C HIS A 4 -9.47 21.26 -61.82
N ARG A 5 -10.18 20.14 -61.96
CA ARG A 5 -11.19 19.73 -60.98
C ARG A 5 -10.59 18.66 -60.06
N PHE A 6 -10.35 19.05 -58.82
CA PHE A 6 -10.19 18.15 -57.70
C PHE A 6 -11.57 17.63 -57.31
N ASN A 7 -11.73 16.31 -57.26
CA ASN A 7 -12.73 15.70 -56.39
C ASN A 7 -12.01 14.83 -55.37
N SER A 8 -12.09 15.29 -54.12
CA SER A 8 -11.83 14.55 -52.90
C SER A 8 -12.85 13.43 -52.73
N VAL A 9 -12.55 12.44 -51.89
CA VAL A 9 -13.35 12.09 -50.70
C VAL A 9 -12.73 10.87 -49.98
N LEU A 10 -12.25 11.15 -48.76
CA LEU A 10 -12.06 10.31 -47.56
C LEU A 10 -11.00 9.16 -47.53
N PRO A 11 -9.90 9.34 -46.77
CA PRO A 11 -9.30 8.25 -46.01
C PRO A 11 -9.99 8.17 -44.62
N LEU A 12 -10.97 7.28 -44.50
CA LEU A 12 -11.35 6.71 -43.20
C LEU A 12 -10.22 5.75 -42.79
N GLY A 13 -9.53 6.01 -41.69
CA GLY A 13 -8.59 5.00 -41.19
C GLY A 13 -7.66 5.36 -40.03
N ILE A 14 -7.64 6.59 -39.52
CA ILE A 14 -6.70 6.99 -38.46
C ILE A 14 -7.31 7.15 -37.05
N PRO A 15 -8.61 7.43 -36.82
CA PRO A 15 -9.08 7.59 -35.45
C PRO A 15 -9.23 6.26 -34.66
N GLY A 16 -9.17 5.09 -35.31
CA GLY A 16 -9.29 3.79 -34.64
C GLY A 16 -8.02 3.32 -33.91
N ILE A 17 -6.83 3.70 -34.38
CA ILE A 17 -5.56 3.21 -33.81
C ILE A 17 -5.12 4.05 -32.59
N LEU A 18 -5.45 5.34 -32.57
CA LEU A 18 -5.15 6.19 -31.42
C LEU A 18 -5.95 5.82 -30.17
N LEU A 19 -7.11 5.17 -30.31
CA LEU A 19 -7.90 4.68 -29.17
C LEU A 19 -7.30 3.41 -28.54
N ALA A 20 -6.65 2.54 -29.33
CA ALA A 20 -6.06 1.30 -28.83
C ALA A 20 -4.79 1.52 -28.00
N VAL A 21 -4.03 2.59 -28.29
CA VAL A 21 -2.83 2.95 -27.52
C VAL A 21 -3.20 3.58 -26.16
N ALA A 22 -4.34 4.28 -26.06
CA ALA A 22 -4.82 4.85 -24.80
C ALA A 22 -5.31 3.79 -23.80
N VAL A 23 -5.88 2.68 -24.26
CA VAL A 23 -6.38 1.61 -23.39
C VAL A 23 -5.24 0.77 -22.79
N LEU A 24 -4.14 0.58 -23.53
CA LEU A 24 -2.97 -0.18 -23.04
C LEU A 24 -2.13 0.57 -21.99
N TRP A 25 -2.30 1.88 -21.83
CA TRP A 25 -1.56 2.68 -20.83
C TRP A 25 -2.34 2.92 -19.52
N ILE A 26 -3.65 2.73 -19.49
CA ILE A 26 -4.47 2.90 -18.27
C ILE A 26 -4.44 1.63 -17.37
N GLY A 27 -3.97 0.49 -17.92
CA GLY A 27 -3.79 -0.76 -17.19
C GLY A 27 -2.57 -0.83 -16.25
N SER A 28 -1.56 0.04 -16.40
CA SER A 28 -0.36 0.00 -15.55
C SER A 28 -0.43 0.91 -14.31
N ALA A 29 -1.33 1.89 -14.29
CA ALA A 29 -1.52 2.79 -13.15
C ALA A 29 -2.53 2.26 -12.11
N THR A 30 -3.34 1.26 -12.46
CA THR A 30 -4.38 0.70 -11.60
C THR A 30 -3.87 -0.41 -10.68
N GLU A 31 -2.87 -1.19 -11.09
CA GLU A 31 -2.26 -2.23 -10.25
C GLU A 31 -1.45 -1.68 -9.07
N ALA A 32 -0.90 -0.47 -9.18
CA ALA A 32 -0.12 0.15 -8.12
C ALA A 32 -1.00 0.61 -6.92
N ASN A 33 -2.30 0.84 -7.14
CA ASN A 33 -3.22 1.40 -6.13
C ASN A 33 -4.26 0.41 -5.59
N ALA A 34 -4.56 -0.67 -6.31
CA ALA A 34 -5.46 -1.74 -5.87
C ALA A 34 -5.11 -2.33 -4.48
N PRO A 35 -3.86 -2.72 -4.17
CA PRO A 35 -3.54 -3.35 -2.89
C PRO A 35 -3.69 -2.42 -1.68
N VAL A 36 -3.62 -1.09 -1.87
CA VAL A 36 -3.77 -0.10 -0.79
C VAL A 36 -5.24 0.08 -0.41
N GLN A 37 -6.16 0.01 -1.37
CA GLN A 37 -7.60 0.05 -1.12
C GLN A 37 -8.06 -1.22 -0.39
N ASP A 38 -7.58 -2.38 -0.83
CA ASP A 38 -7.90 -3.67 -0.22
C ASP A 38 -7.48 -3.72 1.25
N ARG A 39 -6.30 -3.19 1.59
CA ARG A 39 -5.82 -3.11 2.98
C ARG A 39 -6.71 -2.21 3.84
N LYS A 40 -7.13 -1.05 3.32
CA LYS A 40 -7.97 -0.11 4.08
C LYS A 40 -9.37 -0.69 4.32
N ALA A 41 -9.95 -1.32 3.31
CA ALA A 41 -11.24 -1.98 3.40
C ALA A 41 -11.20 -3.11 4.43
N LEU A 42 -10.20 -4.00 4.35
CA LEU A 42 -10.01 -5.08 5.33
C LEU A 42 -9.78 -4.53 6.75
N GLY A 43 -9.01 -3.45 6.89
CA GLY A 43 -8.83 -2.79 8.20
C GLY A 43 -10.12 -2.22 8.80
N MET A 44 -11.01 -1.66 7.97
CA MET A 44 -12.34 -1.21 8.41
C MET A 44 -13.25 -2.40 8.78
N GLN A 45 -13.20 -3.49 8.02
CA GLN A 45 -13.92 -4.72 8.31
C GLN A 45 -13.51 -5.29 9.66
N VAL A 46 -12.21 -5.52 9.89
CA VAL A 46 -11.70 -6.06 11.17
C VAL A 46 -12.15 -5.20 12.36
N ARG A 47 -12.15 -3.88 12.21
CA ARG A 47 -12.67 -2.98 13.26
C ARG A 47 -14.15 -3.20 13.53
N ALA A 48 -14.96 -3.29 12.47
CA ALA A 48 -16.40 -3.53 12.59
C ALA A 48 -16.69 -4.91 13.22
N GLU A 49 -15.88 -5.93 12.89
CA GLU A 49 -16.00 -7.26 13.49
C GLU A 49 -15.67 -7.25 14.98
N ILE A 50 -14.61 -6.57 15.40
CA ILE A 50 -14.30 -6.39 16.84
C ILE A 50 -15.44 -5.67 17.55
N GLU A 51 -15.95 -4.56 16.99
CA GLU A 51 -17.06 -3.80 17.59
C GLU A 51 -18.36 -4.62 17.63
N GLY A 52 -18.62 -5.44 16.61
CA GLY A 52 -19.75 -6.37 16.59
C GLY A 52 -19.62 -7.48 17.63
N ALA A 53 -18.44 -8.10 17.73
CA ALA A 53 -18.17 -9.17 18.69
C ALA A 53 -18.28 -8.68 20.14
N LEU A 54 -17.77 -7.48 20.45
CA LEU A 54 -17.88 -6.87 21.79
C LEU A 54 -19.34 -6.52 22.18
N ARG A 55 -20.20 -6.22 21.21
CA ARG A 55 -21.64 -5.98 21.45
C ARG A 55 -22.43 -7.26 21.65
N GLN A 56 -22.02 -8.34 20.97
CA GLN A 56 -22.69 -9.64 21.06
C GLN A 56 -22.22 -10.46 22.26
N ALA A 57 -20.99 -10.27 22.70
CA ALA A 57 -20.45 -10.94 23.87
C ALA A 57 -21.11 -10.38 25.15
N ASP A 58 -21.45 -11.29 26.05
CA ASP A 58 -21.95 -10.98 27.39
C ASP A 58 -20.77 -10.57 28.28
N ILE A 59 -20.30 -9.34 28.09
CA ILE A 59 -19.15 -8.76 28.76
C ILE A 59 -19.66 -7.81 29.84
N ASP A 60 -19.06 -7.89 31.04
CA ASP A 60 -19.32 -6.92 32.10
C ASP A 60 -18.97 -5.50 31.65
N GLU A 61 -19.70 -4.51 32.16
CA GLU A 61 -19.49 -3.11 31.79
C GLU A 61 -18.10 -2.62 32.23
N ALA A 62 -17.57 -3.15 33.33
CA ALA A 62 -16.20 -2.86 33.76
C ALA A 62 -15.16 -3.33 32.71
N ASP A 63 -15.29 -4.57 32.25
CA ASP A 63 -14.41 -5.14 31.22
C ASP A 63 -14.51 -4.40 29.89
N ARG A 64 -15.73 -3.99 29.50
CA ARG A 64 -15.96 -3.17 28.30
C ARG A 64 -15.26 -1.82 28.41
N CYS A 65 -15.42 -1.12 29.55
CA CYS A 65 -14.75 0.14 29.82
C CYS A 65 -13.22 0.02 29.76
N GLU A 66 -12.65 -1.04 30.34
CA GLU A 66 -11.20 -1.28 30.33
C GLU A 66 -10.65 -1.48 28.91
N ILE A 67 -11.34 -2.27 28.08
CA ILE A 67 -10.96 -2.51 26.69
C ILE A 67 -11.05 -1.24 25.87
N GLU A 68 -12.13 -0.47 26.02
CA GLU A 68 -12.30 0.80 25.30
C GLU A 68 -11.22 1.81 25.68
N ALA A 69 -10.87 1.91 26.96
CA ALA A 69 -9.78 2.76 27.43
C ALA A 69 -8.42 2.35 26.85
N ALA A 70 -8.10 1.05 26.87
CA ALA A 70 -6.86 0.53 26.29
C ALA A 70 -6.79 0.76 24.76
N ARG A 71 -7.92 0.60 24.05
CA ARG A 71 -8.02 0.89 22.62
C ARG A 71 -7.85 2.38 22.32
N ALA A 72 -8.43 3.25 23.14
CA ALA A 72 -8.27 4.70 23.00
C ALA A 72 -6.82 5.13 23.19
N GLU A 73 -6.13 4.60 24.21
CA GLU A 73 -4.71 4.86 24.44
C GLU A 73 -3.87 4.46 23.21
N LEU A 74 -4.08 3.24 22.69
CA LEU A 74 -3.38 2.76 21.51
C LEU A 74 -3.67 3.62 20.27
N ALA A 75 -4.91 4.07 20.10
CA ALA A 75 -5.30 4.94 18.99
C ALA A 75 -4.61 6.31 19.05
N GLU A 76 -4.49 6.91 20.23
CA GLU A 76 -3.76 8.16 20.44
C GLU A 76 -2.26 8.00 20.14
N MET A 77 -1.64 6.89 20.58
CA MET A 77 -0.24 6.61 20.23
C MET A 77 -0.04 6.46 18.72
N HIS A 78 -0.96 5.79 18.02
CA HIS A 78 -0.91 5.72 16.56
C HIS A 78 -1.16 7.07 15.89
N ARG A 79 -2.00 7.93 16.45
CA ARG A 79 -2.19 9.31 15.97
C ARG A 79 -0.91 10.12 16.12
N ALA A 80 -0.32 10.14 17.31
CA ALA A 80 0.94 10.82 17.59
C ALA A 80 2.05 10.39 16.62
N ARG A 81 2.17 9.08 16.34
CA ARG A 81 3.14 8.56 15.36
C ARG A 81 2.89 9.07 13.94
N ARG A 82 1.64 9.25 13.51
CA ARG A 82 1.31 9.82 12.19
C ARG A 82 1.63 11.32 12.10
N GLU A 83 1.54 12.02 13.21
CA GLU A 83 1.90 13.45 13.33
C GLU A 83 3.42 13.67 13.45
N GLY A 84 4.22 12.59 13.42
CA GLY A 84 5.68 12.66 13.54
C GLY A 84 6.16 12.88 14.98
N LEU A 85 5.26 12.78 15.97
CA LEU A 85 5.64 12.87 17.38
C LEU A 85 6.43 11.62 17.79
N PRO A 86 7.45 11.78 18.64
CA PRO A 86 8.20 10.63 19.15
C PRO A 86 7.29 9.77 20.02
N VAL A 87 7.09 8.53 19.59
CA VAL A 87 6.39 7.50 20.37
C VAL A 87 7.38 6.39 20.65
N ASP A 88 7.53 6.03 21.93
CA ASP A 88 8.36 4.90 22.33
C ASP A 88 7.83 3.60 21.69
N PRO A 89 8.64 2.93 20.83
CA PRO A 89 8.25 1.67 20.21
C PRO A 89 7.95 0.55 21.22
N GLN A 90 8.57 0.57 22.40
CA GLN A 90 8.31 -0.43 23.44
C GLN A 90 6.94 -0.23 24.05
N ARG A 91 6.60 1.00 24.45
CA ARG A 91 5.26 1.34 24.94
C ARG A 91 4.16 1.03 23.93
N LEU A 92 4.38 1.32 22.65
CA LEU A 92 3.40 1.01 21.60
C LEU A 92 3.14 -0.50 21.48
N ARG A 93 4.19 -1.33 21.59
CA ARG A 93 4.05 -2.80 21.59
C ARG A 93 3.28 -3.27 22.82
N GLN A 94 3.64 -2.81 24.01
CA GLN A 94 2.97 -3.19 25.26
C GLN A 94 1.48 -2.85 25.25
N ALA A 95 1.10 -1.66 24.77
CA ALA A 95 -0.30 -1.29 24.66
C ALA A 95 -1.06 -2.15 23.66
N SER A 96 -0.43 -2.50 22.54
CA SER A 96 -1.02 -3.42 21.56
C SER A 96 -1.19 -4.83 22.13
N GLU A 97 -0.20 -5.35 22.85
CA GLU A 97 -0.23 -6.65 23.52
C GLU A 97 -1.32 -6.69 24.59
N LYS A 98 -1.47 -5.62 25.38
CA LYS A 98 -2.53 -5.49 26.38
C LYS A 98 -3.91 -5.57 25.74
N VAL A 99 -4.19 -4.77 24.71
CA VAL A 99 -5.48 -4.82 23.99
C VAL A 99 -5.76 -6.22 23.43
N GLN A 100 -4.74 -6.90 22.89
CA GLN A 100 -4.90 -8.27 22.40
C GLN A 100 -5.22 -9.25 23.53
N ALA A 101 -4.56 -9.14 24.68
CA ALA A 101 -4.83 -9.98 25.84
C ALA A 101 -6.24 -9.76 26.40
N ASP A 102 -6.67 -8.49 26.50
CA ASP A 102 -8.00 -8.13 27.01
C ASP A 102 -9.10 -8.64 26.05
N LEU A 103 -8.92 -8.49 24.74
CA LEU A 103 -9.85 -9.05 23.75
C LEU A 103 -9.89 -10.58 23.77
N ALA A 104 -8.73 -11.25 23.88
CA ALA A 104 -8.66 -12.70 23.97
C ALA A 104 -9.35 -13.27 25.21
N ARG A 105 -9.38 -12.49 26.30
CA ARG A 105 -10.03 -12.87 27.55
C ARG A 105 -11.55 -12.79 27.45
N VAL A 106 -12.09 -11.74 26.82
CA VAL A 106 -13.54 -11.47 26.82
C VAL A 106 -14.28 -12.04 25.61
N LEU A 107 -13.60 -12.19 24.47
CA LEU A 107 -14.24 -12.67 23.25
C LEU A 107 -14.27 -14.21 23.22
N PRO A 108 -15.32 -14.81 22.64
CA PRO A 108 -15.33 -16.25 22.37
C PRO A 108 -14.11 -16.66 21.55
N ALA A 109 -13.51 -17.82 21.87
CA ALA A 109 -12.28 -18.27 21.23
C ALA A 109 -12.38 -18.37 19.70
N ALA A 110 -13.55 -18.72 19.16
CA ALA A 110 -13.80 -18.78 17.73
C ALA A 110 -13.76 -17.40 17.05
N GLU A 111 -14.43 -16.40 17.64
CA GLU A 111 -14.43 -15.02 17.15
C GLU A 111 -13.03 -14.40 17.23
N TRP A 112 -12.35 -14.63 18.36
CA TRP A 112 -10.99 -14.14 18.54
C TRP A 112 -9.99 -14.75 17.55
N ALA A 113 -10.11 -16.06 17.27
CA ALA A 113 -9.28 -16.73 16.27
C ALA A 113 -9.45 -16.10 14.88
N LYS A 114 -10.70 -15.86 14.46
CA LYS A 114 -11.00 -15.21 13.18
C LYS A 114 -10.40 -13.81 13.09
N ILE A 115 -10.64 -12.97 14.10
CA ILE A 115 -10.10 -11.59 14.15
C ILE A 115 -8.56 -11.61 14.07
N ARG A 116 -7.91 -12.53 14.80
CA ARG A 116 -6.45 -12.67 14.77
C ARG A 116 -5.95 -13.05 13.38
N ASP A 117 -6.62 -13.99 12.71
CA ASP A 117 -6.23 -14.44 11.38
C ASP A 117 -6.36 -13.30 10.35
N ASP A 118 -7.43 -12.50 10.41
CA ASP A 118 -7.60 -11.33 9.54
C ASP A 118 -6.53 -10.24 9.81
N VAL A 119 -6.16 -10.03 11.08
CA VAL A 119 -5.05 -9.13 11.45
C VAL A 119 -3.71 -9.65 10.91
N ASP A 120 -3.48 -10.96 10.92
CA ASP A 120 -2.28 -11.57 10.33
C ASP A 120 -2.24 -11.43 8.81
N VAL A 121 -3.38 -11.53 8.14
CA VAL A 121 -3.50 -11.22 6.70
C VAL A 121 -3.12 -9.75 6.45
N LEU A 122 -3.66 -8.80 7.22
CA LEU A 122 -3.30 -7.37 7.13
C LEU A 122 -1.80 -7.13 7.31
N ARG A 123 -1.18 -7.82 8.29
CA ARG A 123 0.26 -7.74 8.55
C ARG A 123 1.08 -8.23 7.35
N LYS A 124 0.72 -9.39 6.77
CA LYS A 124 1.37 -9.95 5.59
C LYS A 124 1.23 -9.04 4.37
N MET A 125 0.05 -8.48 4.13
CA MET A 125 -0.18 -7.51 3.05
C MET A 125 0.70 -6.26 3.23
N HIS A 126 0.80 -5.72 4.45
CA HIS A 126 1.66 -4.56 4.72
C HIS A 126 3.14 -4.85 4.50
N GLN A 127 3.63 -6.02 4.94
CA GLN A 127 5.02 -6.44 4.70
C GLN A 127 5.30 -6.60 3.20
N ALA A 128 4.40 -7.25 2.46
CA ALA A 128 4.53 -7.41 1.02
C ALA A 128 4.58 -6.04 0.31
N GLU A 129 3.78 -5.07 0.74
CA GLU A 129 3.80 -3.70 0.20
C GLU A 129 5.14 -2.99 0.47
N LEU A 130 5.69 -3.13 1.69
CA LEU A 130 7.00 -2.56 2.03
C LEU A 130 8.12 -3.16 1.18
N GLU A 131 8.12 -4.48 0.96
CA GLU A 131 9.11 -5.15 0.13
C GLU A 131 8.99 -4.73 -1.34
N ARG A 132 7.78 -4.62 -1.90
CA ARG A 132 7.58 -4.06 -3.24
C ARG A 132 8.13 -2.65 -3.36
N ARG A 133 7.90 -1.78 -2.38
CA ARG A 133 8.45 -0.41 -2.37
C ARG A 133 9.97 -0.38 -2.28
N LYS A 134 10.58 -1.25 -1.47
CA LYS A 134 12.05 -1.38 -1.40
C LYS A 134 12.61 -1.86 -2.74
N GLN A 135 11.97 -2.84 -3.37
CA GLN A 135 12.39 -3.36 -4.66
C GLN A 135 12.27 -2.30 -5.75
N ALA A 136 11.14 -1.60 -5.86
CA ALA A 136 10.97 -0.51 -6.81
C ALA A 136 12.02 0.61 -6.64
N ARG A 137 12.41 0.94 -5.40
CA ARG A 137 13.51 1.87 -5.14
C ARG A 137 14.87 1.34 -5.61
N ARG A 138 15.13 0.04 -5.42
CA ARG A 138 16.35 -0.61 -5.91
C ARG A 138 16.38 -0.63 -7.43
N ASP A 139 15.28 -0.99 -8.07
CA ASP A 139 15.17 -1.05 -9.53
C ASP A 139 15.35 0.35 -10.15
N ALA A 140 14.69 1.37 -9.59
CA ALA A 140 14.88 2.76 -10.02
C ALA A 140 16.33 3.24 -9.83
N PHE A 141 16.96 2.90 -8.72
CA PHE A 141 18.37 3.21 -8.46
C PHE A 141 19.31 2.52 -9.48
N VAL A 142 19.01 1.26 -9.85
CA VAL A 142 19.76 0.52 -10.88
C VAL A 142 19.53 1.10 -12.27
N GLU A 143 18.32 1.54 -12.61
CA GLU A 143 18.04 2.19 -13.89
C GLU A 143 18.76 3.54 -13.99
N GLU A 144 18.72 4.36 -12.93
CA GLU A 144 19.36 5.67 -12.88
C GLU A 144 20.89 5.58 -12.93
N LEU A 145 21.49 4.63 -12.21
CA LEU A 145 22.95 4.49 -12.13
C LEU A 145 23.55 3.46 -13.10
N GLY A 146 22.73 2.58 -13.67
CA GLY A 146 23.18 1.52 -14.57
C GLY A 146 23.80 2.06 -15.85
N TRP A 147 23.22 3.12 -16.44
CA TRP A 147 23.80 3.76 -17.61
C TRP A 147 25.09 4.55 -17.29
N PRO A 148 25.13 5.41 -16.25
CA PRO A 148 26.37 6.06 -15.82
C PRO A 148 27.49 5.07 -15.45
N LEU A 149 27.21 4.06 -14.61
CA LEU A 149 28.22 3.08 -14.20
C LEU A 149 28.66 2.19 -15.36
N GLY A 150 27.74 1.80 -16.24
CA GLY A 150 28.06 1.08 -17.48
C GLY A 150 28.94 1.89 -18.43
N MET A 151 28.65 3.18 -18.59
CA MET A 151 29.50 4.13 -19.33
C MET A 151 30.89 4.23 -18.71
N LEU A 152 30.99 4.43 -17.39
CA LEU A 152 32.27 4.51 -16.68
C LEU A 152 33.10 3.23 -16.90
N ALA A 153 32.49 2.06 -16.74
CA ALA A 153 33.15 0.78 -16.95
C ALA A 153 33.61 0.57 -18.40
N TYR A 154 32.76 0.92 -19.37
CA TYR A 154 33.09 0.84 -20.80
C TYR A 154 34.29 1.73 -21.15
N TYR A 155 34.32 2.98 -20.70
CA TYR A 155 35.43 3.90 -20.96
C TYR A 155 36.72 3.47 -20.24
N ALA A 156 36.62 3.04 -18.98
CA ALA A 156 37.76 2.51 -18.23
C ALA A 156 38.40 1.29 -18.93
N SER A 157 37.59 0.38 -19.50
CA SER A 157 38.09 -0.78 -20.25
C SER A 157 38.87 -0.40 -21.52
N GLN A 158 38.61 0.78 -22.07
CA GLN A 158 39.34 1.31 -23.22
C GLN A 158 40.56 2.18 -22.82
N GLY A 159 40.84 2.33 -21.52
CA GLY A 159 41.87 3.23 -21.01
C GLY A 159 41.57 4.70 -21.33
N LYS A 160 40.30 5.06 -21.50
CA LYS A 160 39.85 6.41 -21.86
C LYS A 160 39.06 7.02 -20.71
N GLU A 161 39.14 8.34 -20.56
CA GLU A 161 38.29 9.06 -19.61
C GLU A 161 36.87 9.23 -20.17
N PRO A 162 35.83 8.98 -19.36
CA PRO A 162 34.44 9.16 -19.76
C PRO A 162 34.08 10.64 -19.87
N PRO A 163 33.26 11.04 -20.86
CA PRO A 163 32.80 12.42 -20.97
C PRO A 163 31.81 12.72 -19.83
N LEU A 164 32.31 13.35 -18.76
CA LEU A 164 31.49 13.86 -17.66
C LEU A 164 30.79 15.16 -18.13
N ARG A 165 29.47 15.24 -17.94
CA ARG A 165 28.69 16.47 -18.10
C ARG A 165 28.45 17.11 -16.74
#